data_AF-A0AAU9CXI0-F1
#
_entry.id   AF-A0AAU9CXI0-F1
#
_cell.length_a   1.000
_cell.length_b   1.000
_cell.length_c   1.000
_cell.angle_alpha   90.00
_cell.angle_beta   90.00
_cell.angle_gamma   90.00
#
_symmetry.space_group_name_H-M   'P 1'
#
loop_
_entity.id
_entity.type
_entity.pdbx_description
1 polymer ?
#
loop_
_entity_poly.entity_id
_entity_poly.type
_entity_poly.pdbx_seq_one_letter_code
_entity_poly.pdbx_strand_id
1 'polypeptide(L)'
;MPIKKFLYTIDVKQVLKDNNIFLEADNKNIIQKDNRPYYVSVPLTSKHFAFIPIRTNLRHNFGYITKRHNQGKSGLDYTKSLIIEKNKLSSYLVKESGISLSEAKVIQSDQSIIHKKYQKFIFETFIPVFERGNEHRTPIEKRLVSFSSLQYFEKTLLQVKQERNEDKEQLKQELLQKAEPQLEDTLTPDNSTS
;
A
#
# COMPACT_ATOMS: atom_id res chain seq x y z
N MET A 1 -17.26 -18.53 -10.57
CA MET A 1 -15.84 -18.19 -10.31
C MET A 1 -15.65 -17.96 -8.82
N PRO A 2 -14.75 -18.67 -8.12
CA PRO A 2 -14.42 -18.32 -6.75
C PRO A 2 -13.47 -17.11 -6.79
N ILE A 3 -14.05 -15.91 -6.81
CA ILE A 3 -13.33 -14.67 -6.53
C ILE A 3 -13.24 -14.61 -5.00
N LYS A 4 -12.07 -14.91 -4.41
CA LYS A 4 -11.67 -14.53 -3.03
C LYS A 4 -10.30 -15.14 -2.66
N LYS A 5 -9.21 -14.41 -2.94
CA LYS A 5 -7.92 -14.64 -2.26
C LYS A 5 -7.28 -13.35 -1.70
N PHE A 6 -8.02 -12.24 -1.72
CA PHE A 6 -7.47 -10.91 -1.40
C PHE A 6 -8.34 -10.08 -0.45
N LEU A 7 -9.45 -10.62 0.06
CA LEU A 7 -10.35 -9.93 0.98
C LEU A 7 -10.47 -10.68 2.30
N TYR A 8 -9.98 -10.08 3.37
CA TYR A 8 -9.95 -10.70 4.69
C TYR A 8 -10.34 -9.70 5.77
N THR A 9 -10.88 -10.21 6.87
CA THR A 9 -10.74 -9.55 8.17
C THR A 9 -9.35 -9.92 8.72
N ILE A 10 -8.75 -9.01 9.48
CA ILE A 10 -7.37 -9.16 9.97
C ILE A 10 -7.28 -8.94 11.47
N ASP A 11 -6.26 -9.54 12.10
CA ASP A 11 -5.92 -9.28 13.49
C ASP A 11 -5.13 -7.97 13.60
N VAL A 12 -5.88 -6.87 13.66
CA VAL A 12 -5.33 -5.53 13.80
C VAL A 12 -4.50 -5.39 15.09
N LYS A 13 -4.89 -6.06 16.17
CA LYS A 13 -4.17 -5.97 17.46
C LYS A 13 -2.78 -6.59 17.32
N GLN A 14 -2.68 -7.73 16.65
CA GLN A 14 -1.40 -8.37 16.37
C GLN A 14 -0.53 -7.52 15.44
N VAL A 15 -1.10 -6.90 14.40
CA VAL A 15 -0.36 -5.97 13.53
C VAL A 15 0.24 -4.81 14.32
N LEU A 16 -0.55 -4.20 15.22
CA LEU A 16 -0.07 -3.09 16.05
C LEU A 16 1.01 -3.55 17.03
N LYS A 17 0.81 -4.69 17.68
CA LYS A 17 1.79 -5.28 18.61
C LYS A 17 3.13 -5.53 17.92
N ASP A 18 3.13 -6.13 16.74
CA ASP A 18 4.34 -6.44 15.97
C ASP A 18 5.08 -5.20 15.48
N ASN A 19 4.37 -4.08 15.29
CA ASN A 19 4.96 -2.79 14.95
C ASN A 19 5.32 -1.96 16.21
N ASN A 20 5.20 -2.51 17.42
CA ASN A 20 5.39 -1.81 18.69
C ASN A 20 4.51 -0.55 18.83
N ILE A 21 3.28 -0.62 18.31
CA ILE A 21 2.30 0.47 18.37
C ILE A 21 1.32 0.21 19.51
N PHE A 22 1.31 1.12 20.48
CA PHE A 22 0.37 1.12 21.60
C PHE A 22 -0.60 2.29 21.43
N LEU A 23 -1.90 1.98 21.34
CA LEU A 23 -2.94 2.99 21.15
C LEU A 23 -3.77 3.12 22.43
N GLU A 24 -3.94 4.37 22.87
CA GLU A 24 -4.90 4.71 23.93
C GLU A 24 -6.35 4.41 23.49
N ALA A 25 -7.22 4.13 24.48
CA ALA A 25 -8.58 3.64 24.26
C ALA A 25 -9.53 4.64 23.57
N ASP A 26 -9.14 5.90 23.39
CA ASP A 26 -9.87 6.96 22.70
C ASP A 26 -9.51 7.07 21.19
N ASN A 27 -8.34 6.56 20.79
CA ASN A 27 -7.89 6.47 19.38
C ASN A 27 -8.60 5.38 18.56
N LYS A 28 -9.59 4.70 19.15
CA LYS A 28 -10.39 3.60 18.57
C LYS A 28 -10.92 3.89 17.16
N ASN A 29 -11.22 5.15 16.85
CA ASN A 29 -11.78 5.55 15.56
C ASN A 29 -10.83 5.39 14.36
N ILE A 30 -9.52 5.35 14.58
CA ILE A 30 -8.55 5.31 13.49
C ILE A 30 -8.34 3.88 13.01
N ILE A 31 -8.29 2.88 13.92
CA ILE A 31 -7.76 1.55 13.59
C ILE A 31 -8.69 0.38 13.98
N GLN A 32 -9.59 0.50 14.96
CA GLN A 32 -10.24 -0.68 15.56
C GLN A 32 -11.71 -0.85 15.12
N LYS A 33 -11.93 -1.67 14.08
CA LYS A 33 -13.24 -2.32 13.83
C LYS A 33 -13.02 -3.80 13.50
N ASP A 34 -13.38 -4.67 14.43
CA ASP A 34 -13.02 -6.10 14.43
C ASP A 34 -13.52 -6.89 13.21
N ASN A 35 -14.59 -6.43 12.55
CA ASN A 35 -15.17 -7.11 11.38
C ASN A 35 -14.99 -6.32 10.06
N ARG A 36 -14.01 -5.43 9.99
CA ARG A 36 -13.78 -4.65 8.78
C ARG A 36 -13.11 -5.51 7.68
N PRO A 37 -13.63 -5.52 6.44
CA PRO A 37 -12.94 -6.11 5.30
C PRO A 37 -11.72 -5.27 4.89
N TYR A 38 -10.60 -5.93 4.62
CA TYR A 38 -9.38 -5.35 4.07
C TYR A 38 -9.08 -5.97 2.71
N TYR A 39 -8.62 -5.13 1.77
CA TYR A 39 -7.84 -5.60 0.64
C TYR A 39 -6.42 -5.87 1.13
N VAL A 40 -6.05 -7.15 1.15
CA VAL A 40 -4.76 -7.59 1.68
C VAL A 40 -3.71 -7.71 0.57
N SER A 41 -2.44 -7.61 0.95
CA SER A 41 -1.27 -7.83 0.08
C SER A 41 -1.06 -6.78 -1.01
N VAL A 42 -1.26 -5.49 -0.72
CA VAL A 42 -0.88 -4.42 -1.65
C VAL A 42 0.65 -4.21 -1.61
N PRO A 43 1.39 -4.42 -2.72
CA PRO A 43 2.85 -4.32 -2.76
C PRO A 43 3.37 -2.89 -2.54
N LEU A 44 4.25 -2.72 -1.56
CA LEU A 44 4.97 -1.48 -1.30
C LEU A 44 6.43 -1.55 -1.72
N THR A 45 7.14 -2.57 -1.26
CA THR A 45 8.56 -2.84 -1.53
C THR A 45 8.76 -4.34 -1.74
N SER A 46 10.00 -4.80 -1.90
CA SER A 46 10.38 -6.21 -1.87
C SER A 46 10.07 -6.90 -0.54
N LYS A 47 10.04 -6.17 0.60
CA LYS A 47 9.87 -6.73 1.95
C LYS A 47 8.55 -6.36 2.65
N HIS A 48 7.84 -5.33 2.18
CA HIS A 48 6.62 -4.85 2.82
C HIS A 48 5.37 -4.89 1.92
N PHE A 49 4.24 -5.15 2.56
CA PHE A 49 2.89 -5.02 2.05
C PHE A 49 2.08 -4.00 2.84
N ALA A 50 0.93 -3.64 2.29
CA ALA A 50 -0.12 -2.95 3.02
C ALA A 50 -1.44 -3.72 3.02
N PHE A 51 -2.15 -3.58 4.13
CA PHE A 51 -3.57 -3.91 4.24
C PHE A 51 -4.37 -2.63 4.17
N ILE A 52 -5.29 -2.55 3.20
CA ILE A 52 -6.08 -1.34 2.99
C ILE A 52 -7.54 -1.62 3.35
N PRO A 53 -8.11 -0.94 4.35
CA PRO A 53 -9.48 -1.17 4.76
C PRO A 53 -10.48 -0.69 3.71
N ILE A 54 -11.57 -1.43 3.59
CA ILE A 54 -12.75 -1.02 2.83
C ILE A 54 -13.70 -0.25 3.74
N ARG A 55 -14.15 0.92 3.30
CA ARG A 55 -15.08 1.80 4.02
C ARG A 55 -16.24 2.22 3.12
N THR A 56 -17.43 2.39 3.69
CA THR A 56 -18.64 2.83 2.98
C THR A 56 -18.82 4.35 2.92
N ASN A 57 -18.07 5.10 3.73
CA ASN A 57 -18.18 6.56 3.86
C ASN A 57 -16.83 7.24 3.60
N LEU A 58 -16.26 7.04 2.42
CA LEU A 58 -14.99 7.65 2.00
C LEU A 58 -15.23 9.10 1.57
N ARG A 59 -14.89 10.06 2.45
CA ARG A 59 -15.14 11.50 2.27
C ARG A 59 -13.92 12.32 1.81
N HIS A 60 -12.76 11.68 1.64
CA HIS A 60 -11.52 12.33 1.20
C HIS A 60 -11.00 11.72 -0.12
N ASN A 61 -10.02 12.40 -0.73
CA ASN A 61 -9.43 12.00 -2.01
C ASN A 61 -8.26 11.01 -1.88
N PHE A 62 -7.81 10.73 -0.65
CA PHE A 62 -6.74 9.78 -0.36
C PHE A 62 -7.24 8.32 -0.31
N GLY A 63 -7.72 7.80 -1.44
CA GLY A 63 -8.28 6.45 -1.52
C GLY A 63 -8.66 6.03 -2.94
N TYR A 64 -9.28 4.85 -3.05
CA TYR A 64 -9.83 4.32 -4.30
C TYR A 64 -11.32 4.07 -4.17
N ILE A 65 -12.14 4.71 -5.01
CA ILE A 65 -13.60 4.56 -4.96
C ILE A 65 -14.00 3.32 -5.75
N THR A 66 -14.61 2.35 -5.07
CA THR A 66 -15.14 1.11 -5.68
C THR A 66 -16.61 1.24 -6.06
N LYS A 67 -17.36 2.07 -5.31
CA LYS A 67 -18.79 2.27 -5.54
C LYS A 67 -19.21 3.68 -5.13
N ARG A 68 -20.00 4.33 -5.98
CA ARG A 68 -20.73 5.55 -5.63
C ARG A 68 -22.18 5.20 -5.33
N HIS A 69 -22.77 5.88 -4.37
CA HIS A 69 -24.16 5.71 -3.99
C HIS A 69 -24.71 7.05 -3.51
N ASN A 70 -26.05 7.18 -3.41
CA ASN A 70 -26.71 8.45 -3.14
C ASN A 70 -26.24 9.13 -1.85
N GLN A 71 -25.77 8.36 -0.87
CA GLN A 71 -25.32 8.84 0.44
C GLN A 71 -23.79 8.95 0.59
N GLY A 72 -23.01 8.66 -0.46
CA GLY A 72 -21.55 8.69 -0.35
C GLY A 72 -20.79 7.82 -1.34
N LYS A 73 -19.58 7.44 -0.92
CA LYS A 73 -18.63 6.68 -1.72
C LYS A 73 -18.05 5.56 -0.86
N SER A 74 -18.13 4.33 -1.35
CA SER A 74 -17.40 3.21 -0.77
C SER A 74 -16.06 3.05 -1.48
N GLY A 75 -15.06 2.54 -0.76
CA GLY A 75 -13.75 2.36 -1.33
C GLY A 75 -12.68 1.91 -0.36
N LEU A 76 -11.48 1.79 -0.93
CA LEU A 76 -10.23 1.57 -0.21
C LEU A 76 -9.76 2.90 0.39
N ASP A 77 -9.65 2.95 1.71
CA ASP A 77 -9.18 4.13 2.43
C ASP A 77 -7.67 4.02 2.68
N TYR A 78 -6.88 4.73 1.87
CA TYR A 78 -5.43 4.67 1.95
C TYR A 78 -4.88 5.32 3.23
N THR A 79 -5.60 6.26 3.82
CA THR A 79 -5.18 6.89 5.08
C THR A 79 -5.33 5.96 6.27
N LYS A 80 -6.07 4.86 6.11
CA LYS A 80 -6.33 3.90 7.18
C LYS A 80 -5.59 2.58 6.94
N SER A 81 -4.64 2.56 6.01
CA SER A 81 -3.86 1.37 5.72
C SER A 81 -2.90 1.02 6.87
N LEU A 82 -2.57 -0.27 6.95
CA LEU A 82 -1.59 -0.80 7.89
C LEU A 82 -0.44 -1.37 7.06
N ILE A 83 0.79 -1.10 7.48
CA ILE A 83 2.00 -1.61 6.82
C ILE A 83 2.46 -2.85 7.58
N ILE A 84 2.82 -3.90 6.83
CA ILE A 84 3.24 -5.19 7.38
C ILE A 84 4.42 -5.75 6.61
N GLU A 85 5.29 -6.48 7.31
CA GLU A 85 6.31 -7.32 6.68
C GLU A 85 5.63 -8.47 5.90
N LYS A 86 6.12 -8.76 4.69
CA LYS A 86 5.55 -9.78 3.81
C LYS A 86 5.55 -11.18 4.42
N ASN A 87 6.62 -11.55 5.13
CA ASN A 87 6.78 -12.84 5.80
C ASN A 87 5.73 -13.08 6.91
N LYS A 88 5.11 -12.02 7.45
CA LYS A 88 4.06 -12.08 8.48
C LYS A 88 2.65 -11.98 7.93
N LEU A 89 2.46 -11.93 6.61
CA LEU A 89 1.13 -11.81 5.99
C LEU A 89 0.11 -12.79 6.61
N SER A 90 0.44 -14.08 6.60
CA SER A 90 -0.47 -15.14 6.98
C SER A 90 -0.84 -15.13 8.47
N SER A 91 0.03 -14.63 9.35
CA SER A 91 -0.25 -14.57 10.79
C SER A 91 -1.29 -13.52 11.16
N TYR A 92 -1.63 -12.62 10.24
CA TYR A 92 -2.62 -11.56 10.47
C TYR A 92 -3.99 -11.85 9.86
N LEU A 93 -4.12 -12.86 8.99
CA LEU A 93 -5.39 -13.16 8.32
C LEU A 93 -6.31 -13.95 9.26
N VAL A 94 -7.50 -13.45 9.52
CA VAL A 94 -8.45 -14.10 10.45
C VAL A 94 -9.44 -14.97 9.67
N LYS A 95 -10.21 -14.36 8.77
CA LYS A 95 -11.17 -15.05 7.91
C LYS A 95 -11.39 -14.27 6.64
N GLU A 96 -11.74 -14.97 5.56
CA GLU A 96 -12.22 -14.34 4.35
C GLU A 96 -13.41 -13.43 4.65
N SER A 97 -13.43 -12.26 4.03
CA SER A 97 -14.49 -11.27 4.23
C SER A 97 -15.27 -11.03 2.95
N GLY A 98 -16.57 -10.79 3.11
CA GLY A 98 -17.45 -10.37 2.02
C GLY A 98 -17.49 -8.85 1.87
N ILE A 99 -17.54 -8.40 0.61
CA ILE A 99 -18.12 -7.13 0.18
C ILE A 99 -19.11 -7.42 -0.95
N SER A 100 -19.81 -6.41 -1.45
CA SER A 100 -20.69 -6.61 -2.60
C SER A 100 -19.92 -7.15 -3.82
N LEU A 101 -20.54 -8.05 -4.60
CA LEU A 101 -19.87 -8.67 -5.75
C LEU A 101 -19.38 -7.64 -6.78
N SER A 102 -20.10 -6.54 -6.96
CA SER A 102 -19.69 -5.45 -7.84
C SER A 102 -18.42 -4.77 -7.35
N GLU A 103 -18.31 -4.46 -6.05
CA GLU A 103 -17.08 -3.88 -5.48
C GLU A 103 -15.91 -4.85 -5.54
N ALA A 104 -16.14 -6.15 -5.29
CA ALA A 104 -15.10 -7.17 -5.39
C ALA A 104 -14.55 -7.27 -6.81
N LYS A 105 -15.42 -7.20 -7.83
CA LYS A 105 -15.01 -7.19 -9.24
C LYS A 105 -14.18 -5.95 -9.59
N VAL A 106 -14.55 -4.77 -9.11
CA VAL A 106 -13.77 -3.53 -9.34
C VAL A 106 -12.38 -3.64 -8.72
N ILE A 107 -12.28 -4.12 -7.47
CA ILE A 107 -10.96 -4.30 -6.84
C ILE A 107 -10.11 -5.30 -7.63
N GLN A 108 -10.73 -6.39 -8.11
CA GLN A 108 -10.03 -7.42 -8.89
C GLN A 108 -9.59 -6.93 -10.27
N SER A 109 -10.41 -6.15 -10.99
CA SER A 109 -10.04 -5.63 -12.30
C SER A 109 -8.97 -4.56 -12.21
N ASP A 110 -8.98 -3.77 -11.13
CA ASP A 110 -8.20 -2.54 -11.04
C ASP A 110 -6.95 -2.70 -10.17
N GLN A 111 -6.52 -3.93 -9.85
CA GLN A 111 -5.41 -4.18 -8.91
C GLN A 111 -4.16 -3.37 -9.25
N SER A 112 -3.72 -3.38 -10.51
CA SER A 112 -2.55 -2.61 -10.98
C SER A 112 -2.72 -1.10 -10.76
N ILE A 113 -3.91 -0.57 -11.03
CA ILE A 113 -4.22 0.86 -10.85
C ILE A 113 -4.23 1.21 -9.37
N ILE A 114 -4.86 0.37 -8.54
CA ILE A 114 -4.92 0.53 -7.08
C ILE A 114 -3.51 0.52 -6.51
N HIS A 115 -2.68 -0.46 -6.87
CA HIS A 115 -1.30 -0.58 -6.42
C HIS A 115 -0.48 0.67 -6.80
N LYS A 116 -0.54 1.11 -8.06
CA LYS A 116 0.14 2.32 -8.52
C LYS A 116 -0.32 3.57 -7.76
N LYS A 117 -1.62 3.77 -7.58
CA LYS A 117 -2.17 4.92 -6.84
C LYS A 117 -1.79 4.88 -5.37
N TYR A 118 -1.76 3.71 -4.75
CA TYR A 118 -1.36 3.55 -3.36
C TYR A 118 0.14 3.83 -3.16
N GLN A 119 1.01 3.34 -4.06
CA GLN A 119 2.43 3.67 -4.03
C GLN A 119 2.66 5.19 -4.15
N LYS A 120 1.97 5.86 -5.08
CA LYS A 120 2.03 7.33 -5.18
C LYS A 120 1.57 8.00 -3.89
N PHE A 121 0.45 7.57 -3.33
CA PHE A 121 -0.03 8.12 -2.06
C PHE A 121 1.00 7.96 -0.94
N ILE A 122 1.64 6.80 -0.79
CA ILE A 122 2.63 6.59 0.29
C ILE A 122 3.90 7.41 0.04
N PHE A 123 4.53 7.23 -1.12
CA PHE A 123 5.89 7.74 -1.38
C PHE A 123 5.94 9.19 -1.87
N GLU A 124 4.91 9.66 -2.57
CA GLU A 124 4.87 11.01 -3.14
C GLU A 124 3.98 11.97 -2.32
N THR A 125 3.15 11.46 -1.40
CA THR A 125 2.25 12.29 -0.59
C THR A 125 2.46 12.09 0.91
N PHE A 126 2.20 10.91 1.46
CA PHE A 126 2.13 10.73 2.90
C PHE A 126 3.49 10.87 3.58
N ILE A 127 4.51 10.12 3.14
CA ILE A 127 5.86 10.17 3.72
C ILE A 127 6.44 11.59 3.64
N PRO A 128 6.44 12.27 2.48
CA PRO A 128 6.95 13.66 2.40
C PRO A 128 6.22 14.62 3.33
N VAL A 129 4.89 14.51 3.45
CA VAL A 129 4.10 15.34 4.38
C VAL A 129 4.44 15.02 5.84
N PHE A 130 4.63 13.74 6.15
CA PHE A 130 4.96 13.27 7.49
C PHE A 130 6.35 13.76 7.94
N GLU A 131 7.34 13.74 7.06
CA GLU A 131 8.73 14.14 7.39
C GLU A 131 8.92 15.65 7.58
N ARG A 132 8.07 16.51 7.01
CA ARG A 132 8.22 17.98 7.08
C ARG A 132 8.05 18.61 8.46
N GLY A 133 7.73 17.86 9.52
CA GLY A 133 7.39 18.44 10.82
C GLY A 133 5.99 19.08 10.84
N ASN A 134 5.39 19.24 12.02
CA ASN A 134 3.98 19.66 12.13
C ASN A 134 3.78 21.14 11.82
N GLU A 135 4.73 21.98 12.20
CA GLU A 135 4.79 23.42 12.04
C GLU A 135 4.81 23.86 10.57
N HIS A 136 5.39 23.05 9.68
CA HIS A 136 5.51 23.33 8.25
C HIS A 136 4.36 22.75 7.40
N ARG A 137 3.39 22.05 8.02
CA ARG A 137 2.25 21.45 7.32
C ARG A 137 1.12 22.45 7.14
N THR A 138 0.48 22.42 5.97
CA THR A 138 -0.79 23.10 5.74
C THR A 138 -1.91 22.50 6.61
N PRO A 139 -3.05 23.19 6.83
CA PRO A 139 -4.16 22.62 7.59
C PRO A 139 -4.68 21.29 7.04
N ILE A 140 -4.67 21.12 5.71
CA ILE A 140 -5.09 19.88 5.04
C ILE A 140 -4.11 18.74 5.35
N GLU A 141 -2.81 19.03 5.34
CA GLU A 141 -1.75 18.07 5.63
C GLU A 141 -1.73 17.66 7.10
N LYS A 142 -1.93 18.62 8.02
CA LYS A 142 -2.14 18.33 9.45
C LYS A 142 -3.29 17.35 9.62
N ARG A 143 -4.42 17.60 8.94
CA ARG A 143 -5.59 16.70 8.95
C ARG A 143 -5.25 15.34 8.35
N LEU A 144 -4.56 15.27 7.22
CA LEU A 144 -4.11 14.02 6.61
C LEU A 144 -3.33 13.17 7.62
N VAL A 145 -2.33 13.74 8.28
CA VAL A 145 -1.49 13.01 9.24
C VAL A 145 -2.31 12.63 10.49
N SER A 146 -3.01 13.59 11.10
CA SER A 146 -3.70 13.39 12.39
C SER A 146 -4.81 12.34 12.32
N PHE A 147 -5.45 12.18 11.16
CA PHE A 147 -6.48 11.17 10.97
C PHE A 147 -5.99 9.90 10.29
N SER A 148 -4.71 9.79 9.93
CA SER A 148 -4.15 8.61 9.28
C SER A 148 -3.70 7.57 10.32
N SER A 149 -3.91 6.28 10.06
CA SER A 149 -3.28 5.21 10.86
C SER A 149 -1.78 5.15 10.65
N LEU A 150 -1.30 5.60 9.48
CA LEU A 150 0.11 5.57 9.12
C LEU A 150 0.98 6.45 10.03
N GLN A 151 0.39 7.44 10.72
CA GLN A 151 1.13 8.28 11.66
C GLN A 151 1.78 7.47 12.81
N TYR A 152 1.25 6.29 13.10
CA TYR A 152 1.78 5.40 14.13
C TYR A 152 2.89 4.47 13.62
N PHE A 153 3.15 4.43 12.31
CA PHE A 153 4.12 3.52 11.68
C PHE A 153 5.46 4.22 11.37
N GLU A 154 5.89 5.19 12.16
CA GLU A 154 7.09 6.00 11.88
C GLU A 154 8.33 5.16 11.54
N LYS A 155 8.70 4.21 12.39
CA LYS A 155 9.85 3.32 12.16
C LYS A 155 9.70 2.51 10.88
N THR A 156 8.52 1.92 10.67
CA THR A 156 8.22 1.11 9.49
C THR A 156 8.22 1.96 8.21
N LEU A 157 7.77 3.21 8.26
CA LEU A 157 7.79 4.12 7.11
C LEU A 157 9.22 4.50 6.70
N LEU A 158 10.12 4.69 7.66
CA LEU A 158 11.55 4.93 7.38
C LEU A 158 12.18 3.71 6.67
N GLN A 159 11.90 2.50 7.16
CA GLN A 159 12.37 1.26 6.54
C GLN A 159 11.82 1.10 5.12
N VAL A 160 10.51 1.28 4.93
CA VAL A 160 9.86 1.20 3.61
C VAL A 160 10.44 2.22 2.62
N LYS A 161 10.81 3.42 3.07
CA LYS A 161 11.46 4.43 2.22
C LYS A 161 12.86 3.99 1.79
N GLN A 162 13.65 3.43 2.70
CA GLN A 162 15.00 2.93 2.41
C GLN A 162 14.94 1.75 1.43
N GLU A 163 14.11 0.76 1.72
CA GLU A 163 13.86 -0.39 0.85
C GLU A 163 13.40 0.02 -0.55
N ARG A 164 12.56 1.06 -0.66
CA ARG A 164 12.11 1.56 -1.97
C ARG A 164 13.27 2.08 -2.83
N ASN A 165 14.30 2.66 -2.21
CA ASN A 165 15.49 3.11 -2.93
C ASN A 165 16.38 1.91 -3.32
N GLU A 166 16.54 0.94 -2.42
CA GLU A 166 17.26 -0.31 -2.69
C GLU A 166 16.62 -1.07 -3.87
N ASP A 167 15.29 -1.26 -3.84
CA ASP A 167 14.52 -1.92 -4.90
C ASP A 167 14.70 -1.23 -6.26
N LYS A 168 14.76 0.12 -6.27
CA LYS A 168 14.97 0.89 -7.51
C LYS A 168 16.39 0.71 -8.05
N GLU A 169 17.40 0.70 -7.18
CA GLU A 169 18.78 0.52 -7.58
C GLU A 169 19.01 -0.90 -8.11
N GLN A 170 18.49 -1.92 -7.41
CA GLN A 170 18.53 -3.30 -7.87
C GLN A 170 17.87 -3.45 -9.27
N LEU A 171 16.68 -2.88 -9.46
CA LEU A 171 16.01 -2.90 -10.76
C LEU A 171 16.84 -2.21 -11.86
N LYS A 172 17.50 -1.09 -11.54
CA LYS A 172 18.38 -0.40 -12.50
C LYS A 172 19.57 -1.27 -12.89
N GLN A 173 20.22 -1.93 -11.93
CA GLN A 173 21.34 -2.83 -12.18
C GLN A 173 20.93 -4.06 -13.00
N GLU A 174 19.78 -4.66 -12.70
CA GLU A 174 19.23 -5.78 -13.49
C GLU A 174 18.94 -5.39 -14.94
N LEU A 175 18.45 -4.16 -15.17
CA LEU A 175 18.20 -3.66 -16.52
C LEU A 175 19.49 -3.40 -17.30
N LEU A 176 20.54 -2.89 -16.63
CA LEU A 176 21.86 -2.69 -17.23
C LEU A 176 22.49 -4.02 -17.64
N GLN A 177 22.51 -5.01 -16.74
CA GLN A 177 23.04 -6.35 -17.03
C GLN A 177 22.28 -7.08 -18.15
N LYS A 178 20.98 -6.81 -18.33
CA LYS A 178 20.18 -7.37 -19.44
C LYS A 178 20.42 -6.65 -20.77
N ALA A 179 20.92 -5.41 -20.74
CA ALA A 179 21.22 -4.63 -21.94
C ALA A 179 22.63 -4.89 -22.49
N GLU A 180 23.60 -5.22 -21.63
CA GLU A 180 25.00 -5.54 -21.99
C GLU A 180 25.16 -6.68 -23.02
N PRO A 181 24.50 -7.86 -22.89
CA PRO A 181 24.66 -8.94 -23.87
C PRO A 181 24.02 -8.67 -25.25
N GLN A 182 23.27 -7.58 -25.44
CA GLN A 182 22.70 -7.21 -26.75
C GLN A 182 23.59 -6.27 -27.58
N LEU A 183 24.66 -5.74 -27.00
CA LEU A 183 25.63 -4.88 -27.70
C LEU A 183 26.77 -5.68 -28.34
N GLU A 184 27.17 -6.82 -27.75
CA GLU A 184 28.26 -7.65 -28.28
C GLU A 184 27.86 -8.44 -29.55
N ASP A 185 26.58 -8.82 -29.71
CA ASP A 185 26.07 -9.51 -30.92
C ASP A 185 25.91 -8.58 -32.15
N THR A 186 26.15 -7.27 -32.02
CA THR A 186 26.06 -6.30 -33.15
C THR A 186 27.42 -5.81 -33.66
N LEU A 187 28.53 -6.30 -33.09
CA LEU A 187 29.90 -5.83 -33.37
C LEU A 187 30.84 -6.91 -33.92
N THR A 188 30.34 -7.92 -34.63
CA THR A 188 31.21 -8.72 -35.51
C THR A 188 31.43 -7.97 -36.83
N PRO A 189 32.66 -7.51 -37.15
CA PRO A 189 32.94 -6.97 -38.46
C PRO A 189 32.94 -8.11 -39.48
N ASP A 190 32.16 -7.93 -40.54
CA ASP A 190 32.07 -8.81 -41.69
C ASP A 190 33.41 -8.76 -42.46
N ASN A 191 34.40 -9.54 -42.01
CA ASN A 191 35.64 -9.77 -42.73
C ASN A 191 35.40 -10.87 -43.78
N SER A 192 34.68 -10.53 -44.84
CA SER A 192 34.63 -11.33 -46.07
C SER A 192 35.47 -10.63 -47.14
N THR A 193 36.78 -10.85 -47.08
CA THR A 193 37.68 -10.72 -48.24
C THR A 193 37.64 -12.04 -49.01
N SER A 194 37.12 -12.05 -50.23
CA SER A 194 37.47 -12.95 -51.33
C SER A 194 36.97 -12.36 -52.64
#